data_AF-A0A3D0UUU3-F1
#
_entry.id   AF-A0A3D0UUU3-F1
#
_cell.length_a   1.000
_cell.length_b   1.000
_cell.length_c   1.000
_cell.angle_alpha   90.00
_cell.angle_beta   90.00
_cell.angle_gamma   90.00
#
_symmetry.space_group_name_H-M   'P 1'
#
loop_
_entity.id
_entity.type
_entity.pdbx_description
1 polymer ?
#
loop_
_entity_poly.entity_id
_entity_poly.type
_entity_poly.pdbx_seq_one_letter_code
_entity_poly.pdbx_strand_id
1 'polypeptide(L)' 'MRSKDEDPEFKKLLSETLLKIEEGHDPDVYRIHQEYTKKCAAEQIKTCRRMNASFDMINRETDILHMKFFAEAIDLLKEK' A
#
# COMPACT_ATOMS: atom_id res chain seq x y z
N MET A 1 -2.96 -5.41 17.48
CA MET A 1 -1.80 -5.36 16.57
C MET A 1 -0.51 -5.36 17.38
N ARG A 2 -0.23 -4.34 18.19
CA ARG A 2 1.00 -4.27 19.02
C ARG A 2 1.31 -5.49 19.90
N SER A 3 0.29 -6.23 20.34
CA SER A 3 0.45 -7.46 21.12
C SER A 3 1.01 -8.66 20.33
N LYS A 4 1.02 -8.58 18.99
CA LYS A 4 1.55 -9.61 18.09
C LYS A 4 2.84 -9.17 17.39
N ASP A 5 3.35 -8.00 17.70
CA ASP A 5 4.54 -7.45 17.06
C ASP A 5 5.79 -8.28 17.39
N GLU A 6 5.77 -9.15 18.40
CA GLU A 6 6.86 -10.09 18.72
C GLU A 6 6.55 -11.55 18.39
N ASP A 7 5.34 -11.84 17.88
CA ASP A 7 4.95 -13.20 17.47
C ASP A 7 5.63 -13.57 16.15
N PRO A 8 6.53 -14.59 16.13
CA PRO A 8 7.25 -14.99 14.93
C PRO A 8 6.34 -15.45 13.79
N GLU A 9 5.23 -16.14 14.09
CA GLU A 9 4.30 -16.60 13.06
C GLU A 9 3.55 -15.43 12.45
N PHE A 10 3.13 -14.48 13.29
CA PHE A 10 2.49 -13.26 12.80
C PHE A 10 3.43 -12.44 11.89
N LYS A 11 4.70 -12.27 12.28
CA LYS A 11 5.70 -11.57 11.44
C LYS A 11 5.88 -12.25 10.09
N LYS A 12 5.95 -13.58 10.07
CA LYS A 12 6.09 -14.35 8.84
C LYS A 12 4.88 -14.16 7.92
N LEU A 13 3.67 -14.36 8.44
CA LEU A 13 2.43 -14.21 7.67
C LEU A 13 2.26 -12.77 7.16
N LEU A 14 2.62 -11.77 7.97
CA LEU A 14 2.59 -10.37 7.58
C LEU A 14 3.52 -10.12 6.39
N SER A 15 4.78 -10.56 6.49
CA SER A 15 5.78 -10.42 5.42
C SER A 15 5.33 -11.09 4.13
N GLU A 16 4.84 -12.33 4.20
CA GLU A 16 4.33 -13.06 3.03
C GLU A 16 3.12 -12.37 2.40
N THR A 17 2.23 -11.81 3.21
CA THR A 17 1.04 -11.09 2.72
C THR A 17 1.45 -9.78 2.03
N LEU A 18 2.40 -9.03 2.60
CA LEU A 18 2.91 -7.81 2.00
C LEU A 18 3.57 -8.09 0.65
N LEU A 19 4.40 -9.13 0.57
CA LEU A 19 5.04 -9.53 -0.69
C LEU A 19 4.00 -9.86 -1.77
N LYS A 20 2.92 -10.58 -1.42
CA LYS A 20 1.83 -10.87 -2.38
C LYS A 20 1.12 -9.61 -2.88
N ILE A 21 0.96 -8.60 -2.03
CA ILE A 21 0.38 -7.30 -2.41
C ILE A 21 1.33 -6.56 -3.37
N GLU A 22 2.63 -6.57 -3.07
CA GLU A 22 3.65 -5.93 -3.91
C GLU A 22 3.74 -6.57 -5.30
N GLU A 23 3.76 -7.91 -5.38
CA GLU A 23 3.80 -8.64 -6.65
C GLU A 23 2.50 -8.52 -7.46
N GLY A 24 1.36 -8.37 -6.80
CA GLY A 24 0.07 -8.18 -7.47
C GLY A 24 -0.45 -9.40 -8.25
N HIS A 25 0.13 -10.59 -8.05
CA HIS A 25 -0.23 -11.81 -8.78
C HIS A 25 -1.42 -12.56 -8.18
N ASP A 26 -1.78 -12.32 -6.92
CA ASP A 26 -2.89 -12.97 -6.21
C ASP A 26 -4.15 -12.08 -6.29
N PRO A 27 -5.16 -12.43 -7.12
CA PRO A 27 -6.33 -11.58 -7.34
C PRO A 27 -7.19 -11.39 -6.09
N ASP A 28 -7.23 -12.39 -5.21
CA ASP A 28 -8.05 -12.34 -3.99
C ASP A 28 -7.41 -11.43 -2.95
N VAL A 29 -6.10 -11.56 -2.74
CA VAL A 29 -5.32 -10.66 -1.87
C VAL A 29 -5.41 -9.22 -2.38
N TYR A 30 -5.22 -9.02 -3.69
CA TYR A 30 -5.29 -7.70 -4.30
C TYR A 30 -6.66 -7.04 -4.13
N ARG A 31 -7.75 -7.78 -4.37
CA ARG A 31 -9.12 -7.30 -4.21
C ARG A 31 -9.39 -6.88 -2.76
N ILE A 32 -9.03 -7.72 -1.80
CA ILE A 32 -9.21 -7.42 -0.36
C ILE A 32 -8.41 -6.17 0.02
N HIS A 33 -7.15 -6.11 -0.40
CA HIS A 33 -6.28 -4.96 -0.14
C HIS A 33 -6.88 -3.67 -0.71
N GLN A 34 -7.31 -3.65 -1.97
CA GLN A 34 -7.92 -2.48 -2.59
C GLN A 34 -9.22 -2.05 -1.89
N GLU A 35 -10.08 -3.01 -1.54
CA GLU A 35 -11.35 -2.71 -0.89
C GLU A 35 -11.12 -2.10 0.51
N TYR A 36 -10.21 -2.68 1.29
CA TYR A 36 -9.88 -2.21 2.62
C TYR A 36 -9.24 -0.82 2.59
N THR A 37 -8.22 -0.62 1.74
CA THR A 37 -7.54 0.68 1.60
C THR A 37 -8.49 1.77 1.13
N LYS A 38 -9.40 1.47 0.19
CA LYS A 38 -10.44 2.41 -0.26
C LYS A 38 -11.38 2.82 0.88
N LYS A 39 -11.79 1.88 1.73
CA LYS A 39 -12.63 2.17 2.90
C LYS A 39 -11.90 3.07 3.90
N CYS A 40 -10.63 2.76 4.21
CA CYS A 40 -9.81 3.61 5.08
C CYS A 40 -9.66 5.04 4.52
N ALA A 41 -9.31 5.17 3.24
CA ALA A 41 -9.15 6.46 2.58
C ALA A 41 -10.46 7.26 2.59
N ALA A 42 -11.61 6.62 2.38
CA ALA A 42 -12.91 7.29 2.41
C ALA A 42 -13.21 7.92 3.78
N GLU A 43 -12.93 7.21 4.88
CA GLU A 43 -13.12 7.75 6.23
C GLU A 43 -12.13 8.87 6.57
N GLN A 44 -10.88 8.77 6.09
CA GLN A 44 -9.90 9.84 6.23
C GLN A 44 -10.33 11.09 5.46
N ILE A 45 -10.80 10.95 4.22
CA ILE A 45 -11.32 12.06 3.41
C ILE A 45 -12.51 12.74 4.10
N LYS A 46 -13.45 11.96 4.67
CA LYS A 46 -14.56 12.53 5.45
C LYS A 46 -14.04 13.38 6.61
N THR A 47 -13.00 12.91 7.29
CA THR A 47 -12.36 13.66 8.39
C THR A 47 -11.70 14.94 7.90
N CYS A 48 -10.96 14.91 6.79
CA CYS A 48 -10.37 16.10 6.17
C CYS A 48 -11.43 17.13 5.77
N ARG A 49 -12.56 16.68 5.19
CA ARG A 49 -13.67 17.55 4.83
C ARG A 49 -14.26 18.28 6.04
N ARG A 50 -14.34 17.63 7.20
CA ARG A 50 -14.77 18.28 8.45
C ARG A 50 -13.84 19.41 8.88
N MET A 51 -12.58 19.37 8.46
CA MET A 51 -11.58 20.41 8.70
C MET A 51 -11.46 21.41 7.54
N ASN A 52 -12.43 21.41 6.60
CA ASN A 52 -12.41 22.22 5.39
C ASN A 52 -11.18 21.98 4.50
N ALA A 53 -10.63 20.76 4.55
CA ALA A 53 -9.53 20.31 3.69
C ALA A 53 -10.05 19.33 2.63
N SER A 54 -9.52 19.45 1.42
CA SER A 54 -9.85 18.59 0.28
C SER A 54 -8.59 18.23 -0.49
N PHE A 55 -8.64 17.10 -1.19
CA PHE A 55 -7.59 16.65 -2.08
C PHE A 55 -8.16 16.56 -3.50
N ASP A 56 -7.43 17.08 -4.48
CA ASP A 56 -7.76 16.90 -5.89
C ASP A 56 -7.46 15.46 -6.35
N MET A 57 -6.45 14.83 -5.75
CA MET A 57 -6.00 13.49 -6.06
C MET A 57 -5.51 12.76 -4.81
N ILE A 58 -5.72 11.44 -4.76
CA ILE A 58 -5.16 10.55 -3.75
C ILE A 58 -4.23 9.57 -4.46
N ASN A 59 -2.93 9.80 -4.36
CA ASN A 59 -1.90 8.88 -4.85
C ASN A 59 -1.73 7.72 -3.87
N ARG A 60 -1.52 6.50 -4.37
CA ARG A 60 -1.22 5.31 -3.55
C ARG A 60 0.18 4.82 -3.85
N GLU A 61 0.92 4.45 -2.81
CA GLU A 61 2.27 3.89 -2.96
C GLU A 61 2.27 2.60 -3.78
N THR A 62 1.21 1.79 -3.64
CA THR A 62 1.03 0.56 -4.42
C THR A 62 0.93 0.82 -5.92
N ASP A 63 0.30 1.92 -6.34
CA ASP A 63 0.24 2.29 -7.76
C ASP A 63 1.65 2.59 -8.31
N ILE A 64 2.51 3.24 -7.51
CA ILE A 64 3.91 3.54 -7.89
C ILE A 64 4.74 2.25 -7.97
N LEU A 65 4.55 1.32 -7.03
CA LEU A 65 5.24 0.03 -7.03
C LEU A 65 4.88 -0.80 -8.27
N HIS A 66 3.59 -0.88 -8.63
CA HIS A 66 3.14 -1.62 -9.81
C HIS A 66 3.57 -0.96 -11.13
N MET A 67 3.82 0.35 -11.13
CA MET A 67 4.42 1.06 -12.26
C MET A 67 5.93 0.79 -12.46
N LYS A 68 6.58 0.03 -11.56
CA LYS A 68 8.04 -0.24 -11.58
C LYS A 68 8.92 1.03 -11.62
N PHE A 69 8.36 2.17 -11.24
CA PHE A 69 9.01 3.48 -11.32
C PHE A 69 10.36 3.50 -10.59
N PHE A 70 10.45 2.84 -9.44
CA PHE A 70 11.69 2.74 -8.67
C PHE A 70 12.76 1.87 -9.35
N ALA A 71 12.38 0.79 -10.04
CA ALA A 71 13.33 -0.04 -10.76
C ALA A 71 13.97 0.78 -11.90
N GLU A 72 13.13 1.49 -12.66
CA GLU A 72 13.58 2.37 -13.74
C GLU A 72 14.47 3.52 -13.21
N ALA A 73 14.07 4.16 -12.11
CA ALA A 73 14.85 5.24 -11.50
C ALA A 73 16.22 4.78 -11.00
N ILE A 74 16.31 3.58 -10.41
CA ILE A 74 17.57 3.00 -9.95
C ILE A 74 18.49 2.68 -11.13
N ASP A 75 17.95 2.15 -12.22
CA ASP A 75 18.75 1.83 -13.40
C ASP A 75 19.30 3.10 -14.06
N LEU A 76 18.49 4.17 -14.16
CA LEU A 76 18.96 5.49 -14.59
C LEU A 76 20.07 6.07 -13.70
N LEU A 77 20.01 5.80 -12.39
CA LEU A 77 21.04 6.26 -11.45
C LEU A 77 22.36 5.47 -11.59
N LYS A 78 22.31 4.20 -12.01
CA LYS A 78 23.52 3.39 -12.27
C LYS A 78 24.21 3.76 -13.58
N GLU A 79 23.47 4.33 -14.54
CA GLU A 79 24.01 4.81 -15.81
C GLU A 79 24.80 6.13 -15.69
N LYS A 80 24.76 6.77 -14.52
CA LYS A 80 25.54 7.96 -14.18
C LYS A 80 26.70 7.63 -13.24
#